data_AF-A0A2V7S534-F1
#
_entry.id   AF-A0A2V7S534-F1
#
_cell.length_a   1.000
_cell.length_b   1.000
_cell.length_c   1.000
_cell.angle_alpha   90.00
_cell.angle_beta   90.00
_cell.angle_gamma   90.00
#
_symmetry.space_group_name_H-M   'P 1'
#
loop_
_entity.id
_entity.type
_entity.pdbx_description
1 polymer ?
#
loop_
_entity_poly.entity_id
_entity_poly.type
_entity_poly.pdbx_seq_one_letter_code
_entity_poly.pdbx_strand_id
1 'polypeptide(L)' 'LTTEPTKVLVSSAGDVAHMTGSYRFGMDGPKGQRIEDVGKYVMTWTKVNGEWKATLDIFNSDKPAR' A
#
# COMPACT_ATOMS: atom_id res chain seq x y z
N LEU A 1 3.13 8.97 5.43
CA LEU A 1 2.25 7.94 4.83
C LEU A 1 1.58 7.19 5.96
N THR A 2 0.26 7.09 5.94
CA THR A 2 -0.51 6.26 6.88
C THR A 2 -1.35 5.29 6.06
N THR A 3 -1.36 4.02 6.43
CA THR A 3 -2.12 2.95 5.75
C THR A 3 -3.14 2.34 6.69
N GLU A 4 -4.30 2.00 6.15
CA GLU A 4 -5.36 1.28 6.86
C GLU A 4 -5.73 0.02 6.07
N PRO A 5 -5.19 -1.16 6.46
CA PRO A 5 -5.53 -2.42 5.80
C PRO A 5 -7.00 -2.76 6.02
N THR A 6 -7.72 -3.06 4.93
CA THR A 6 -9.13 -3.48 4.99
C THR A 6 -9.30 -4.98 4.75
N LYS A 7 -8.33 -5.62 4.10
CA LYS A 7 -8.34 -7.06 3.83
C LYS A 7 -6.93 -7.61 3.82
N VAL A 8 -6.75 -8.75 4.49
CA VAL A 8 -5.54 -9.56 4.43
C VAL A 8 -5.95 -11.00 4.16
N LEU A 9 -5.44 -11.57 3.08
CA LEU A 9 -5.64 -12.98 2.72
C LEU A 9 -4.29 -13.68 2.70
N VAL A 10 -4.15 -14.74 3.48
CA VAL A 10 -2.94 -15.58 3.51
C VAL A 10 -3.23 -16.88 2.76
N SER A 11 -2.28 -17.36 1.96
CA SER A 11 -2.35 -18.66 1.29
C SER A 11 -2.50 -19.79 2.31
N SER A 12 -3.09 -20.91 1.91
CA SER A 12 -3.16 -22.11 2.77
C SER A 12 -1.78 -22.67 3.13
N ALA A 13 -0.78 -22.45 2.27
CA ALA A 13 0.62 -22.79 2.53
C ALA A 13 1.31 -21.82 3.51
N GLY A 14 0.70 -20.67 3.82
CA GLY A 14 1.21 -19.73 4.82
C GLY A 14 2.44 -18.92 4.39
N ASP A 15 2.71 -18.87 3.09
CA ASP A 15 3.93 -18.33 2.48
C ASP A 15 3.69 -17.11 1.55
N VAL A 16 2.43 -16.85 1.17
CA VAL A 16 2.02 -15.69 0.37
C VAL A 16 0.85 -15.00 1.04
N ALA A 17 0.83 -13.67 1.02
CA ALA A 17 -0.31 -12.87 1.45
C ALA A 17 -0.65 -11.76 0.45
N HIS A 18 -1.94 -11.49 0.29
CA HIS A 18 -2.47 -10.32 -0.42
C HIS A 18 -3.11 -9.38 0.59
N MET A 19 -2.75 -8.10 0.53
CA MET A 19 -3.29 -7.06 1.37
C MET A 19 -3.87 -5.94 0.52
N THR A 20 -5.05 -5.46 0.88
CA THR A 20 -5.64 -4.24 0.31
C THR A 20 -5.95 -3.27 1.43
N GLY A 21 -5.98 -1.98 1.12
CA GLY A 21 -6.35 -0.96 2.08
C GLY A 21 -6.41 0.43 1.48
N SER A 22 -6.67 1.40 2.35
CA SER A 22 -6.58 2.81 2.00
C SER A 22 -5.26 3.41 2.47
N TYR A 23 -4.86 4.52 1.85
CA TYR A 23 -3.74 5.31 2.33
C TYR A 23 -4.09 6.79 2.42
N ARG A 24 -3.40 7.47 3.35
CA ARG A 24 -3.24 8.92 3.38
C ARG A 24 -1.76 9.26 3.20
N PHE A 25 -1.47 10.03 2.19
CA PHE A 25 -0.14 10.50 1.86
C PHE A 25 -0.08 12.02 1.95
N GLY A 26 1.04 12.54 2.43
CA GLY A 26 1.32 13.95 2.29
C GLY A 26 2.81 14.22 2.33
N MET A 27 3.24 15.12 1.47
CA MET A 27 4.63 15.54 1.33
C MET A 27 4.71 17.04 1.04
N ASP A 28 5.86 17.62 1.32
CA ASP A 28 6.11 19.01 0.97
C ASP A 28 6.66 19.04 -0.46
N GLY A 29 6.02 19.86 -1.30
CA GLY A 29 6.36 20.01 -2.69
C GLY A 29 7.60 20.89 -2.90
N PRO A 30 8.16 20.90 -4.12
CA PRO A 30 9.39 21.63 -4.42
C PRO A 30 9.33 23.14 -4.19
N LYS A 31 8.12 23.72 -4.11
CA LYS A 31 7.88 25.16 -3.87
C LYS A 31 7.28 25.42 -2.49
N GLY A 32 7.44 24.48 -1.55
CA GLY A 32 6.89 24.58 -0.18
C GLY A 32 5.38 24.38 -0.09
N GLN A 33 4.70 24.02 -1.19
CA GLN A 33 3.28 23.70 -1.16
C GLN A 33 3.06 22.33 -0.51
N ARG A 34 2.04 22.21 0.33
CA ARG A 34 1.63 20.91 0.87
C ARG A 34 0.92 20.09 -0.21
N ILE A 35 1.42 18.90 -0.51
CA ILE A 35 0.77 17.91 -1.37
C ILE A 35 0.09 16.89 -0.46
N GLU A 36 -1.20 16.67 -0.67
CA GLU A 36 -1.97 15.65 0.04
C GLU A 36 -2.71 14.74 -0.94
N ASP A 37 -2.60 13.45 -0.70
CA ASP A 37 -3.26 12.42 -1.49
C ASP A 37 -3.93 11.37 -0.62
N VAL A 38 -5.04 10.85 -1.12
CA VAL A 38 -5.80 9.75 -0.53
C VAL A 38 -6.09 8.77 -1.64
N GLY A 39 -5.92 7.50 -1.35
CA GLY A 39 -6.17 6.46 -2.33
C GLY A 39 -6.23 5.08 -1.72
N LYS A 40 -6.03 4.10 -2.59
CA LYS A 40 -6.11 2.67 -2.28
C LYS A 40 -4.92 1.93 -2.84
N TYR A 41 -4.59 0.83 -2.19
CA TYR A 41 -3.45 -0.01 -2.56
C TYR A 41 -3.80 -1.50 -2.59
N VAL A 42 -2.98 -2.23 -3.35
CA VAL A 42 -2.85 -3.69 -3.31
C VAL A 42 -1.37 -4.00 -3.12
N MET A 43 -1.05 -4.79 -2.11
CA MET A 43 0.31 -5.22 -1.84
C MET A 43 0.35 -6.73 -1.63
N THR A 44 1.33 -7.40 -2.23
CA THR A 44 1.59 -8.82 -1.98
C THR A 44 2.84 -9.00 -1.14
N TRP A 45 2.84 -10.04 -0.34
CA TRP A 45 3.95 -10.42 0.52
C TRP A 45 4.30 -11.89 0.29
N THR A 46 5.59 -12.20 0.38
CA THR A 46 6.11 -13.57 0.35
C THR A 46 7.00 -13.79 1.55
N LYS A 47 6.87 -14.95 2.20
CA LYS A 47 7.71 -15.35 3.32
C LYS A 47 9.01 -15.95 2.80
N VAL A 48 10.14 -15.29 3.08
CA VAL A 48 11.48 -15.73 2.67
C VAL A 48 12.29 -15.98 3.93
N ASN A 49 12.71 -17.23 4.15
CA ASN A 49 13.45 -17.65 5.35
C ASN A 49 12.73 -17.28 6.67
N GLY A 50 11.40 -17.40 6.70
CA GLY A 50 10.58 -17.07 7.87
C GLY A 50 10.13 -15.62 7.96
N GLU A 51 10.68 -14.72 7.14
CA GLU A 51 10.37 -13.28 7.17
C GLU A 51 9.45 -12.87 6.03
N TRP A 52 8.43 -12.06 6.32
CA TRP A 52 7.58 -11.47 5.29
C TRP A 52 8.30 -10.34 4.56
N LYS A 53 8.33 -10.40 3.23
CA LYS A 53 8.87 -9.36 2.35
C LYS A 53 7.81 -8.92 1.36
N ALA A 54 7.67 -7.61 1.16
CA ALA A 54 6.79 -7.08 0.12
C ALA A 54 7.35 -7.48 -1.25
N THR A 55 6.50 -8.01 -2.12
CA THR A 55 6.90 -8.51 -3.45
C THR A 55 6.30 -7.72 -4.60
N LEU A 56 5.07 -7.24 -4.45
CA LEU A 56 4.41 -6.33 -5.40
C LEU A 56 3.68 -5.27 -4.60
N ASP A 57 3.74 -4.03 -5.07
CA ASP A 57 3.00 -2.90 -4.51
C ASP A 57 2.46 -2.06 -5.67
N ILE A 58 1.15 -1.83 -5.67
CA ILE A 58 0.50 -0.93 -6.60
C ILE A 58 -0.57 -0.14 -5.86
N PHE A 59 -0.66 1.15 -6.16
CA PHE A 59 -1.65 2.03 -5.59
C PHE A 59 -2.14 3.02 -6.64
N ASN A 60 -3.26 3.66 -6.34
CA ASN A 60 -3.77 4.78 -7.12
C ASN A 60 -4.52 5.75 -6.22
N SER A 61 -4.44 7.03 -6.58
CA SER A 61 -5.24 8.09 -5.97
C SER A 61 -6.72 7.85 -6.25
N ASP A 62 -7.56 8.20 -5.27
CA ASP A 62 -9.02 8.20 -5.48
C ASP A 62 -9.48 9.42 -6.29
N LYS A 63 -8.70 10.50 -6.24
CA LYS A 63 -8.96 11.69 -7.07
C LYS A 63 -8.62 11.38 -8.53
N PRO A 64 -9.44 11.86 -9.49
CA PRO A 64 -9.10 11.75 -10.91
C PRO A 64 -7.82 12.53 -11.23
N ALA A 65 -7.08 12.06 -12.23
CA ALA A 65 -5.99 12.83 -12.82
C ALA A 65 -6.55 14.12 -13.43
N ARG A 66 -5.91 15.26 -13.16
CA ARG A 66 -6.20 16.53 -13.82
C ARG A 66 -5.40 16.66 -15.11
#